data_AF-A0A7G2JWK4-F1
#
_entry.id   AF-A0A7G2JWK4-F1
#
_cell.length_a   1.000
_cell.length_b   1.000
_cell.length_c   1.000
_cell.angle_alpha   90.00
_cell.angle_beta   90.00
_cell.angle_gamma   90.00
#
_symmetry.space_group_name_H-M   'P 1'
#
loop_
_entity.id
_entity.type
_entity.pdbx_description
1 polymer ?
#
loop_
_entity_poly.entity_id
_entity_poly.type
_entity_poly.pdbx_seq_one_letter_code
_entity_poly.pdbx_strand_id
1 'polypeptide(L)'
;VFYYEKNNGVEFAAKGSEHSTFYGNSGYVYQQKFELPSFDGMYPIIGSWVVGDVACGMGLREDFTAVTGNDSHFIPHYFVP
;
A
#
# COMPACT_ATOMS: atom_id res chain seq x y z
N VAL A 1 0.87 -4.07 -8.80
CA VAL A 1 0.91 -2.59 -8.90
C VAL A 1 2.06 -2.24 -9.81
N PHE A 2 1.90 -1.28 -10.71
CA PHE A 2 2.99 -0.81 -11.56
C PHE A 2 3.29 0.65 -11.27
N TYR A 3 4.56 1.03 -11.39
CA TYR A 3 4.98 2.42 -11.46
C TYR A 3 5.07 2.83 -12.92
N TYR A 4 4.54 4.02 -13.23
CA TYR A 4 4.62 4.63 -14.54
C TYR A 4 5.40 5.94 -14.46
N GLU A 5 6.54 6.00 -15.14
CA GLU A 5 7.37 7.19 -15.22
C GLU A 5 6.93 8.08 -16.38
N LYS A 6 6.31 9.22 -16.08
CA LYS A 6 5.73 10.12 -17.09
C LYS A 6 6.76 10.69 -18.07
N ASN A 7 8.01 10.84 -17.65
CA ASN A 7 9.04 11.52 -18.43
C ASN A 7 9.54 10.69 -19.62
N ASN A 8 9.55 9.36 -19.48
CA ASN A 8 10.06 8.42 -20.49
C ASN A 8 9.05 7.34 -20.89
N GLY A 9 7.85 7.32 -20.28
CA GLY A 9 6.78 6.36 -20.57
C GLY A 9 7.07 4.94 -20.07
N VAL A 10 8.08 4.76 -19.21
CA VAL A 10 8.46 3.43 -18.73
C VAL A 10 7.50 2.97 -17.64
N GLU A 11 7.05 1.73 -17.76
CA GLU A 11 6.24 1.04 -16.76
C GLU A 11 7.00 -0.16 -16.20
N PHE A 12 7.00 -0.32 -14.88
CA PHE A 12 7.67 -1.42 -14.20
C PHE A 12 6.93 -1.84 -12.93
N ALA A 13 7.02 -3.13 -12.60
CA ALA A 13 6.36 -3.67 -11.41
C ALA A 13 6.88 -3.00 -10.14
N ALA A 14 5.97 -2.57 -9.28
CA ALA A 14 6.34 -2.03 -7.99
C ALA A 14 6.87 -3.16 -7.09
N LYS A 15 7.98 -2.91 -6.38
CA LYS A 15 8.51 -3.89 -5.43
C LYS A 15 7.45 -4.21 -4.37
N GLY A 16 7.24 -5.50 -4.10
CA GLY A 16 6.22 -6.01 -3.19
C GLY A 16 4.87 -6.32 -3.85
N SER A 17 4.67 -5.95 -5.11
CA SER A 17 3.38 -6.16 -5.74
C SER A 17 3.23 -7.54 -6.37
N GLU A 18 2.10 -8.18 -6.10
CA GLU A 18 1.68 -9.43 -6.74
C GLU A 18 0.93 -9.14 -8.05
N HIS A 19 1.13 -10.00 -9.05
CA HIS A 19 0.45 -9.92 -10.33
C HIS A 19 -0.18 -11.26 -10.66
N SER A 20 -1.48 -11.27 -10.95
CA SER A 20 -2.20 -12.45 -11.41
C SER A 20 -2.80 -12.20 -12.79
N THR A 21 -2.92 -13.27 -13.57
CA THR A 21 -3.58 -13.23 -14.89
C THR A 21 -5.05 -12.84 -14.80
N PHE A 22 -5.68 -13.07 -13.64
CA PHE A 22 -7.07 -12.69 -13.39
C PHE A 22 -7.28 -11.17 -13.49
N TYR A 23 -6.39 -10.35 -12.91
CA TYR A 23 -6.52 -8.90 -12.94
C TYR A 23 -5.93 -8.24 -14.20
N GLY A 24 -5.02 -8.91 -14.91
CA GLY A 24 -4.28 -8.34 -16.04
C GLY A 24 -5.13 -7.88 -17.24
N ASN A 25 -6.37 -8.37 -17.37
CA ASN A 25 -7.25 -8.07 -18.49
C ASN A 25 -8.32 -6.99 -18.20
N SER A 26 -8.31 -6.39 -17.01
CA SER A 26 -9.39 -5.50 -16.53
C SER A 26 -9.12 -4.00 -16.71
N GLY A 27 -8.04 -3.62 -17.40
CA GLY A 27 -7.61 -2.22 -17.53
C GLY A 27 -6.96 -1.67 -16.25
N TYR A 28 -6.60 -0.38 -16.26
CA TYR A 28 -5.82 0.25 -15.18
C TYR A 28 -6.37 1.62 -14.79
N VAL A 29 -6.19 1.97 -13.51
CA VAL A 29 -6.37 3.33 -13.00
C VAL A 29 -5.01 3.86 -12.56
N TYR A 30 -4.71 5.10 -12.93
CA TYR A 30 -3.49 5.78 -12.52
C TYR A 30 -3.77 6.69 -11.33
N GLN A 31 -2.95 6.56 -10.29
CA GLN A 31 -2.93 7.46 -9.15
C GLN A 31 -1.57 8.17 -9.08
N GLN A 32 -1.55 9.43 -8.66
CA GLN A 32 -0.29 10.11 -8.37
C GLN A 32 0.46 9.38 -7.25
N LYS A 33 1.76 9.11 -7.47
CA LYS A 33 2.63 8.48 -6.48
C LYS A 33 2.78 9.40 -5.26
N PHE A 34 2.65 8.82 -4.08
CA PHE A 34 3.07 9.42 -2.82
C PHE A 34 4.23 8.58 -2.26
N GLU A 35 5.33 9.23 -1.87
CA GLU A 35 6.46 8.53 -1.25
C GLU A 35 6.09 8.19 0.19
N LEU A 36 5.95 6.90 0.51
CA LEU A 36 5.68 6.47 1.87
C LEU A 36 6.89 6.78 2.76
N PRO A 37 6.66 7.28 4.00
CA PRO A 37 7.74 7.41 4.96
C PRO A 37 8.31 6.02 5.26
N SER A 38 9.63 5.95 5.45
CA SER A 38 10.29 4.73 5.93
C SER A 38 10.77 4.93 7.35
N PHE A 39 10.48 3.95 8.20
CA PHE A 39 10.94 3.87 9.58
C PHE A 39 11.72 2.58 9.72
N ASP A 40 13.03 2.69 9.97
CA ASP A 40 13.93 1.53 10.11
C ASP A 40 13.85 0.51 8.96
N GLY A 41 13.64 1.01 7.74
CA GLY A 41 13.53 0.18 6.53
C GLY A 41 12.13 -0.42 6.29
N MET A 42 11.16 -0.11 7.13
CA MET A 42 9.77 -0.53 7.01
C MET A 42 8.89 0.62 6.52
N TYR A 43 7.85 0.31 5.75
CA TYR A 43 6.89 1.25 5.19
C TYR A 43 5.51 1.00 5.82
N PRO A 44 5.13 1.76 6.86
CA PRO A 44 3.86 1.58 7.53
C PRO A 44 2.70 2.19 6.75
N ILE A 45 1.54 1.55 6.85
CA ILE A 45 0.24 2.03 6.40
C ILE A 45 -0.76 2.01 7.56
N ILE A 46 -1.73 2.92 7.50
CA ILE A 46 -2.86 2.95 8.43
C ILE A 46 -4.07 2.36 7.72
N GLY A 47 -4.67 1.33 8.33
CA GLY A 47 -6.02 0.87 8.00
C GLY A 47 -7.02 1.51 8.95
N SER A 48 -8.11 2.06 8.43
CA SER A 48 -9.25 2.53 9.22
C SER A 48 -10.46 1.64 8.97
N TRP A 49 -11.11 1.19 10.03
CA TRP A 49 -12.29 0.34 9.97
C TRP A 49 -13.54 1.20 10.17
N VAL A 50 -14.48 1.08 9.24
CA VAL A 50 -15.79 1.74 9.30
C VAL A 50 -16.86 0.66 9.46
N VAL A 51 -17.74 0.81 10.45
CA VAL A 51 -18.91 -0.05 10.69
C VAL A 51 -20.16 0.78 10.48
N GLY A 52 -20.93 0.45 9.45
CA GLY A 52 -21.99 1.35 8.97
C GLY A 52 -21.37 2.61 8.36
N ASP A 53 -21.65 3.75 8.95
CA ASP A 53 -21.15 5.08 8.58
C ASP A 53 -20.16 5.67 9.61
N VAL A 54 -19.75 4.88 10.60
CA VAL A 54 -18.90 5.34 11.71
C VAL A 54 -17.53 4.68 11.67
N ALA A 55 -16.46 5.47 11.83
CA ALA A 55 -15.12 4.95 12.05
C ALA A 55 -15.03 4.32 13.45
N CYS A 56 -14.65 3.04 13.51
CA CYS A 56 -14.71 2.22 14.73
C CYS A 56 -13.37 1.60 15.13
N GLY A 57 -12.32 1.78 14.32
CA GLY A 57 -11.00 1.28 14.67
C GLY A 57 -9.93 1.68 13.68
N MET A 58 -8.68 1.49 14.09
CA MET A 58 -7.54 1.57 13.19
C MET A 58 -6.56 0.43 13.46
N GLY A 59 -5.73 0.14 12.48
CA GLY A 59 -4.62 -0.79 12.59
C GLY A 59 -3.44 -0.28 11.79
N LEU A 60 -2.24 -0.74 12.15
CA LEU A 60 -1.03 -0.49 11.38
C LEU A 60 -0.55 -1.80 10.77
N ARG A 61 -0.18 -1.73 9.48
CA ARG A 61 0.58 -2.78 8.81
C ARG A 61 1.84 -2.17 8.23
N GLU A 62 2.92 -2.93 8.18
CA GLU A 62 4.14 -2.47 7.53
C GLU A 62 4.79 -3.58 6.72
N ASP A 63 5.57 -3.16 5.72
CA ASP A 63 6.29 -4.04 4.82
C ASP A 63 7.70 -3.47 4.56
N PHE A 64 8.65 -4.31 4.16
CA PHE A 64 10.00 -3.88 3.74
C PHE A 64 10.01 -3.33 2.30
N THR A 65 8.82 -3.24 1.68
CA THR A 65 8.57 -2.63 0.37
C THR A 65 7.42 -1.64 0.44
N ALA A 66 7.33 -0.73 -0.53
CA ALA A 66 6.29 0.31 -0.53
C ALA A 66 4.88 -0.21 -0.88
N VAL A 67 4.75 -1.44 -1.38
CA VAL A 67 3.44 -2.07 -1.64
C VAL A 67 3.19 -3.09 -0.54
N THR A 68 2.20 -2.82 0.30
CA THR A 68 1.80 -3.74 1.37
C THR A 68 1.20 -5.02 0.78
N GLY A 69 1.85 -6.16 1.04
CA GLY A 69 1.43 -7.51 0.63
C GLY A 69 0.48 -8.19 1.61
N ASN A 70 0.22 -9.47 1.36
CA ASN A 70 -0.62 -10.31 2.22
C ASN A 70 0.11 -10.77 3.49
N ASP A 71 1.43 -10.89 3.42
CA ASP A 71 2.33 -11.30 4.50
C ASP A 71 2.89 -10.12 5.33
N SER A 72 2.54 -8.88 4.98
CA SER A 72 2.96 -7.70 5.74
C SER A 72 2.53 -7.77 7.20
N HIS A 73 3.43 -7.34 8.08
CA HIS A 73 3.31 -7.48 9.52
C HIS A 73 2.19 -6.61 10.08
N PHE A 74 1.44 -7.13 11.06
CA PHE A 74 0.53 -6.33 11.87
C PHE A 74 1.28 -5.73 13.05
N ILE A 75 1.22 -4.41 13.19
CA ILE A 75 2.04 -3.68 14.17
C ILE A 75 1.18 -3.25 15.36
N PRO A 76 1.58 -3.62 16.60
CA PRO A 76 0.96 -3.10 17.80
C PRO A 76 1.05 -1.57 17.83
N HIS A 77 -0.08 -0.92 18.13
CA HIS A 77 -0.15 0.53 18.25
C HIS A 77 -0.96 0.89 19.49
N TYR A 78 -0.73 2.09 20.01
CA TYR A 78 -1.48 2.66 21.12
C TYR A 78 -1.60 4.17 20.91
N PHE A 79 -2.58 4.77 21.58
CA PHE A 79 -2.82 6.20 21.50
C PHE A 79 -2.19 6.90 22.70
N VAL A 80 -1.57 8.05 22.46
CA VAL A 80 -1.09 8.96 23.50
C VAL A 80 -2.04 10.16 23.54
N PRO A 81 -2.53 10.57 24.73
CA PRO A 81 -3.36 11.76 24.90
C PRO A 81 -2.68 13.07 24.47
#